data_AF-A0A1I2U799-F1
#
_entry.id   AF-A0A1I2U799-F1
#
_cell.length_a   1.000
_cell.length_b   1.000
_cell.length_c   1.000
_cell.angle_alpha   90.00
_cell.angle_beta   90.00
_cell.angle_gamma   90.00
#
_symmetry.space_group_name_H-M   'P 1'
#
loop_
_entity.id
_entity.type
_entity.pdbx_description
1 polymer ?
#
loop_
_entity_poly.entity_id
_entity_poly.type
_entity_poly.pdbx_seq_one_letter_code
_entity_poly.pdbx_strand_id
1 'polypeptide(L)'
;MTAWPPLDRERFAKCRALMERGATPGERAAGRAAATRIAAAAGLTLAQAERAGTVRSETAKPRSTPTYAWQRPKAPPTPITLEELQAQKLAAEARRRGQAERAAKRRRAVLAEQERQNVAVRAAQAERDRIWAEARGSGT
;
A
#
# COMPACT_ATOMS: atom_id res chain seq x y z
N MET A 1 45.69 -36.60 -4.29
CA MET A 1 45.09 -36.45 -2.94
C MET A 1 44.33 -35.13 -2.91
N THR A 2 43.01 -35.14 -3.04
CA THR A 2 42.20 -33.92 -2.92
C THR A 2 42.07 -33.56 -1.45
N ALA A 3 42.70 -32.45 -1.04
CA ALA A 3 42.52 -31.91 0.30
C ALA A 3 41.11 -31.33 0.41
N TRP A 4 40.30 -31.89 1.31
CA TRP A 4 38.95 -31.38 1.58
C TRP A 4 39.06 -30.00 2.27
N PRO A 5 38.21 -29.02 1.89
CA PRO A 5 38.18 -27.75 2.59
C PRO A 5 37.75 -27.94 4.05
N PRO A 6 38.23 -27.10 4.99
CA PRO A 6 37.80 -27.18 6.38
C PRO A 6 36.30 -26.91 6.52
N LEU A 7 35.67 -27.49 7.55
CA LEU A 7 34.25 -27.32 7.83
C LEU A 7 33.91 -25.83 8.04
N ASP A 8 32.99 -25.30 7.23
CA ASP A 8 32.39 -23.97 7.44
C ASP A 8 31.46 -24.02 8.65
N ARG A 9 32.03 -23.70 9.83
CA ARG A 9 31.36 -23.82 11.13
C ARG A 9 30.14 -22.91 11.25
N GLU A 10 30.18 -21.71 10.67
CA GLU A 10 29.06 -20.77 10.73
C GLU A 10 27.89 -21.22 9.86
N ARG A 11 28.16 -21.64 8.62
CA ARG A 11 27.11 -22.17 7.74
C ARG A 11 26.53 -23.46 8.31
N PHE A 12 27.38 -24.33 8.85
CA PHE A 12 26.93 -25.55 9.51
C PHE A 12 26.06 -25.25 10.73
N ALA A 13 26.46 -24.30 11.59
CA ALA A 13 25.69 -23.89 12.76
C ALA A 13 24.30 -23.32 12.39
N LYS A 14 24.20 -22.53 11.33
CA LYS A 14 22.91 -22.01 10.82
C LYS A 14 22.00 -23.14 10.33
N CYS A 15 22.55 -24.09 9.55
CA CYS A 15 21.77 -25.23 9.06
C CYS A 15 21.34 -26.16 10.21
N ARG A 16 22.20 -26.35 11.22
CA ARG A 16 21.87 -27.08 12.45
C ARG A 16 20.75 -26.39 13.22
N ALA A 17 20.80 -25.07 13.39
CA ALA A 17 19.74 -24.32 14.06
C ALA A 17 18.39 -24.47 13.34
N LEU A 18 18.37 -24.51 12.00
CA LEU A 18 17.17 -24.75 11.21
C LEU A 18 16.68 -26.20 11.31
N MET A 19 17.60 -27.17 11.35
CA MET A 19 17.30 -28.58 11.57
C MET A 19 16.64 -28.84 12.93
N GLU A 20 17.11 -28.18 14.00
CA GLU A 20 16.62 -28.36 15.36
C GLU A 20 15.36 -27.53 15.67
N ARG A 21 15.32 -26.27 15.21
CA ARG A 21 14.31 -25.27 15.60
C ARG A 21 13.51 -24.69 14.43
N GLY A 22 13.57 -25.30 13.25
CA GLY A 22 12.73 -24.91 12.12
C GLY A 22 11.25 -24.98 12.49
N ALA A 23 10.49 -23.95 12.13
CA ALA A 23 9.09 -23.79 12.50
C ALA A 23 8.22 -24.87 11.84
N THR A 24 8.55 -25.26 10.61
CA THR A 24 7.83 -26.31 9.87
C THR A 24 8.65 -27.60 9.72
N PRO A 25 7.99 -28.76 9.51
CA PRO A 25 8.69 -29.99 9.15
C PRO A 25 9.56 -29.86 7.90
N GLY A 26 9.08 -29.09 6.90
CA GLY A 26 9.82 -28.82 5.66
C GLY A 26 11.11 -28.03 5.90
N GLU A 27 11.06 -27.02 6.78
CA GLU A 27 12.24 -26.27 7.18
C GLU A 27 13.27 -27.13 7.91
N ARG A 28 12.82 -28.00 8.84
CA ARG A 28 13.73 -28.92 9.54
C ARG A 28 14.39 -29.92 8.59
N ALA A 29 13.63 -30.44 7.63
CA ALA A 29 14.15 -31.34 6.60
C ALA A 29 15.17 -30.62 5.68
N ALA A 30 14.87 -29.39 5.26
CA ALA A 30 15.79 -28.57 4.47
C ALA A 30 17.08 -28.24 5.24
N GLY A 31 16.97 -27.90 6.53
CA GLY A 31 18.10 -27.68 7.43
C GLY A 31 18.99 -28.92 7.55
N ARG A 32 18.39 -30.11 7.73
CA ARG A 32 19.11 -31.39 7.76
C ARG A 32 19.84 -31.66 6.45
N ALA A 33 19.17 -31.51 5.30
CA ALA A 33 19.76 -31.73 3.99
C ALA A 33 20.93 -30.76 3.71
N ALA A 34 20.79 -29.49 4.09
CA ALA A 34 21.85 -28.50 3.96
C ALA A 34 23.05 -28.80 4.88
N ALA A 35 22.81 -29.15 6.14
CA ALA A 35 23.85 -29.52 7.09
C ALA A 35 24.64 -30.74 6.62
N THR A 36 23.96 -31.76 6.07
CA THR A 36 24.61 -32.95 5.50
C THR A 36 25.52 -32.61 4.32
N ARG A 37 25.08 -31.72 3.40
CA ARG A 37 25.92 -31.28 2.27
C ARG A 37 27.18 -30.55 2.72
N ILE A 38 27.06 -29.68 3.72
CA ILE A 38 28.20 -28.93 4.27
C ILE A 38 29.18 -29.86 4.98
N ALA A 39 28.68 -30.83 5.75
CA ALA A 39 29.53 -31.85 6.39
C ALA A 39 30.27 -32.69 5.34
N ALA A 40 29.56 -33.16 4.31
CA ALA A 40 30.14 -33.96 3.23
C ALA A 40 31.22 -33.20 2.43
N ALA A 41 31.02 -31.90 2.19
CA ALA A 41 32.01 -31.05 1.55
C ALA A 41 33.32 -30.91 2.36
N ALA A 42 33.27 -31.15 3.67
CA ALA A 42 34.44 -31.18 4.55
C ALA A 42 34.95 -32.62 4.81
N GLY A 43 34.43 -33.62 4.09
CA GLY A 43 34.79 -35.03 4.29
C GLY A 43 34.26 -35.64 5.59
N LEU A 44 33.26 -35.03 6.23
CA LEU A 44 32.68 -35.47 7.49
C LEU A 44 31.27 -36.02 7.30
N THR A 45 30.90 -36.99 8.11
CA THR A 45 29.49 -37.35 8.31
C THR A 45 28.79 -36.28 9.15
N LEU A 46 27.45 -36.19 9.04
CA LEU A 46 26.66 -35.23 9.82
C LEU A 46 26.95 -35.36 11.34
N ALA A 47 27.02 -36.58 11.86
CA ALA A 47 27.33 -36.84 13.27
C ALA A 47 28.77 -36.48 13.68
N GLN A 48 29.73 -36.53 12.75
CA GLN A 48 31.10 -36.05 12.98
C GLN A 48 31.15 -34.51 12.99
N ALA A 49 30.44 -33.86 12.06
CA ALA A 49 30.35 -32.41 12.01
C ALA A 49 29.60 -31.83 13.23
N GLU A 50 28.56 -32.50 13.73
CA GLU A 50 27.87 -32.13 14.96
C GLU A 50 28.80 -32.15 16.18
N ARG A 51 29.68 -33.17 16.28
CA ARG A 51 30.70 -33.27 17.34
C ARG A 51 31.79 -32.22 17.20
N ALA A 52 32.15 -31.83 15.98
CA ALA A 52 33.16 -30.81 15.70
C ALA A 52 32.64 -29.37 15.90
N GLY A 53 31.33 -29.16 15.79
CA GLY A 53 30.67 -27.85 15.88
C GLY A 53 30.19 -27.45 17.28
N THR A 54 30.51 -28.22 18.33
CA THR A 54 30.07 -27.97 19.73
C THR A 54 30.80 -26.84 20.45
N VAL A 55 31.66 -26.07 19.77
CA VAL A 55 32.20 -24.84 20.33
C VAL A 55 31.08 -23.81 20.37
N ARG A 56 30.37 -23.82 21.49
CA ARG A 56 29.30 -22.90 21.85
C ARG A 56 29.80 -21.49 21.59
N SER A 57 29.18 -20.78 20.65
CA SER A 57 29.35 -19.33 20.50
C SER A 57 28.68 -18.65 21.70
N GLU A 58 29.27 -18.80 22.87
CA GLU A 58 29.03 -17.95 24.01
C GLU A 58 29.53 -16.55 23.62
N THR A 59 28.66 -15.54 23.68
CA THR A 59 28.91 -14.07 23.51
C THR A 59 28.19 -13.33 22.37
N ALA A 60 27.09 -13.84 21.81
CA ALA A 60 26.17 -12.93 21.12
C ALA A 60 25.36 -12.13 22.17
N LYS A 61 25.89 -10.98 22.61
CA LYS A 61 25.11 -10.01 23.43
C LYS A 61 23.80 -9.70 22.68
N PRO A 62 22.62 -9.78 23.33
CA PRO A 62 21.38 -9.41 22.66
C PRO A 62 21.46 -7.94 22.23
N ARG A 63 21.22 -7.69 20.94
CA ARG A 63 21.13 -6.32 20.41
C ARG A 63 19.93 -5.64 21.07
N SER A 64 20.11 -4.42 21.58
CA SER A 64 18.99 -3.64 22.12
C SER A 64 17.92 -3.46 21.05
N THR A 65 16.66 -3.72 21.37
CA THR A 65 15.55 -3.50 20.45
C THR A 65 15.42 -2.01 20.14
N PRO A 66 15.31 -1.61 18.85
CA PRO A 66 15.15 -0.21 18.49
C PRO A 66 13.80 0.30 19.03
N THR A 67 13.84 1.41 19.77
CA THR A 67 12.62 2.11 20.19
C THR A 67 12.17 3.06 19.08
N TYR A 68 10.97 2.85 18.56
CA TYR A 68 10.44 3.65 17.46
C TYR A 68 9.67 4.87 17.98
N ALA A 69 9.64 5.96 17.19
CA ALA A 69 8.95 7.20 17.57
C ALA A 69 7.45 7.00 17.87
N TRP A 70 6.80 6.01 17.23
CA TRP A 70 5.40 5.67 17.49
C TRP A 70 5.17 4.92 18.81
N GLN A 71 6.23 4.36 19.41
CA GLN A 71 6.16 3.71 20.74
C GLN A 71 6.26 4.73 21.88
N ARG A 72 6.69 5.97 21.59
CA ARG A 72 6.74 7.03 22.60
C ARG A 72 5.31 7.51 22.87
N PRO A 73 4.84 7.49 24.13
CA PRO A 73 3.56 8.10 24.49
C PRO A 73 3.58 9.57 24.07
N LYS A 74 2.61 9.97 23.24
CA LYS A 74 2.44 11.37 22.88
C LYS A 74 1.86 12.12 24.09
N ALA A 75 2.33 13.34 24.31
CA ALA A 75 1.70 14.23 25.28
C ALA A 75 0.21 14.43 24.94
N PRO A 76 -0.67 14.57 25.94
CA PRO A 76 -2.08 14.85 25.69
C PRO A 76 -2.21 16.18 24.93
N PRO A 77 -3.11 16.27 23.94
CA PRO A 77 -3.31 17.51 23.20
C PRO A 77 -3.84 18.61 24.13
N THR A 78 -3.43 19.85 23.89
CA THR A 78 -4.01 21.02 24.55
C THR A 78 -5.49 21.14 24.16
N PRO A 79 -6.40 21.37 25.11
CA PRO A 79 -7.81 21.54 24.80
C PRO A 79 -8.01 22.80 23.94
N ILE A 80 -8.81 22.67 22.89
CA ILE A 80 -9.19 23.81 22.05
C ILE A 80 -10.05 24.79 22.84
N THR A 81 -9.80 26.08 22.68
CA THR A 81 -10.63 27.12 23.28
C THR A 81 -11.94 27.31 22.52
N LEU A 82 -12.96 27.87 23.17
CA LEU A 82 -14.24 28.16 22.51
C LEU A 82 -14.10 29.18 21.38
N GLU A 83 -13.20 30.15 21.53
CA GLU A 83 -12.91 31.16 20.50
C GLU A 83 -12.30 30.53 19.25
N GLU A 84 -11.33 29.62 19.42
CA GLU A 84 -10.75 28.86 18.31
C GLU A 84 -11.79 28.00 17.61
N LEU A 85 -12.69 27.37 18.36
CA LEU A 85 -13.78 26.58 17.79
C LEU A 85 -14.72 27.45 16.93
N GLN A 86 -15.08 28.64 17.42
CA GLN A 86 -15.89 29.60 16.69
C GLN A 86 -15.18 30.12 15.42
N ALA A 87 -13.89 30.45 15.52
CA ALA A 87 -13.08 30.86 14.38
C ALA A 87 -13.00 29.77 13.31
N GLN A 88 -12.80 28.51 13.72
CA GLN A 88 -12.81 27.36 12.82
C GLN A 88 -14.17 27.19 12.12
N LYS A 89 -15.27 27.37 12.85
CA LYS A 89 -16.62 27.29 12.29
C LYS A 89 -16.86 28.38 11.24
N LEU A 90 -16.53 29.64 11.55
CA LEU A 90 -16.68 30.76 10.61
C LEU A 90 -15.83 30.55 9.35
N ALA A 91 -14.59 30.09 9.51
CA ALA A 91 -13.73 29.76 8.38
C ALA A 91 -14.31 28.62 7.52
N ALA A 92 -14.90 27.59 8.14
CA ALA A 92 -15.55 26.50 7.42
C ALA A 92 -16.80 26.97 6.66
N GLU A 93 -17.62 27.83 7.27
CA GLU A 93 -18.80 28.42 6.64
C GLU A 93 -18.43 29.33 5.45
N ALA A 94 -17.41 30.17 5.60
CA ALA A 94 -16.89 31.00 4.51
C ALA A 94 -16.40 30.14 3.33
N ARG A 95 -15.66 29.05 3.60
CA ARG A 95 -15.24 28.09 2.58
C ARG A 95 -16.44 27.44 1.89
N ARG A 96 -17.45 27.01 2.66
CA ARG A 96 -18.67 26.38 2.13
C ARG A 96 -19.43 27.35 1.23
N ARG A 97 -19.61 28.60 1.67
CA ARG A 97 -20.28 29.65 0.90
C ARG A 97 -19.55 29.93 -0.42
N GLY A 98 -18.23 30.10 -0.38
CA GLY A 98 -17.43 30.30 -1.59
C GLY A 98 -17.52 29.12 -2.58
N GLN A 99 -17.57 27.89 -2.08
CA GLN A 99 -17.80 26.71 -2.93
C GLN A 99 -19.20 26.69 -3.54
N ALA A 100 -20.23 27.03 -2.77
CA ALA A 100 -21.61 27.10 -3.24
C ALA A 100 -21.80 28.15 -4.33
N GLU A 101 -21.20 29.33 -4.18
CA GLU A 101 -21.24 30.41 -5.18
C GLU A 101 -20.57 29.97 -6.49
N ARG A 102 -19.39 29.34 -6.42
CA ARG A 102 -18.72 28.78 -7.61
C ARG A 102 -19.55 27.71 -8.29
N ALA A 103 -20.19 26.82 -7.52
CA ALA A 103 -21.07 25.80 -8.05
C ALA A 103 -22.32 26.39 -8.71
N ALA A 104 -22.93 27.41 -8.11
CA ALA A 104 -24.06 28.13 -8.68
C ALA A 104 -23.68 28.82 -10.00
N LYS A 105 -22.51 29.46 -10.07
CA LYS A 105 -21.99 30.05 -11.31
C LYS A 105 -21.83 29.01 -12.42
N ARG A 106 -21.25 27.84 -12.11
CA ARG A 106 -21.13 26.73 -13.08
C ARG A 106 -22.49 26.23 -13.57
N ARG A 107 -23.45 26.02 -12.66
CA ARG A 107 -24.81 25.59 -13.02
C ARG A 107 -25.50 26.60 -13.94
N ARG A 108 -25.40 27.89 -13.64
CA ARG A 108 -25.96 28.95 -14.51
C ARG A 108 -25.36 28.93 -15.91
N ALA A 109 -24.04 28.73 -16.02
CA ALA A 109 -23.39 28.64 -17.32
C ALA A 109 -23.88 27.45 -18.16
N VAL A 110 -24.04 26.28 -17.53
CA VAL A 110 -24.58 25.07 -18.18
C VAL A 110 -26.02 25.30 -18.63
N LEU A 111 -26.87 25.84 -17.77
CA LEU A 111 -28.27 26.13 -18.12
C LEU A 111 -28.36 27.15 -19.26
N ALA A 112 -27.52 28.18 -19.27
CA ALA A 112 -27.50 29.17 -20.34
C ALA A 112 -27.07 28.55 -21.68
N GLU A 113 -26.14 27.59 -21.67
CA GLU A 113 -25.76 26.84 -22.88
C GLU A 113 -26.89 25.92 -23.36
N GLN A 114 -27.52 25.20 -22.44
CA GLN A 114 -28.68 24.37 -22.77
C GLN A 114 -29.81 25.19 -23.39
N GLU A 115 -30.09 26.38 -22.86
CA GLU A 115 -31.12 27.25 -23.42
C GLU A 115 -30.77 27.70 -24.85
N ARG A 116 -29.51 28.06 -25.12
CA ARG A 116 -29.06 28.37 -26.48
C ARG A 116 -29.28 27.21 -27.44
N GLN A 117 -28.94 26.00 -27.03
CA GLN A 117 -29.13 24.79 -27.83
C GLN A 117 -30.62 24.50 -28.06
N ASN A 118 -31.44 24.63 -27.02
CA ASN A 118 -32.89 24.42 -27.09
C ASN A 118 -33.56 25.40 -28.05
N VAL A 119 -33.16 26.67 -28.04
CA VAL A 119 -33.65 27.68 -28.98
C VAL A 119 -33.31 27.29 -30.43
N ALA A 120 -32.08 26.86 -30.70
CA ALA A 120 -31.68 26.41 -32.03
C ALA A 120 -32.47 25.17 -32.51
N VAL A 121 -32.68 24.19 -31.62
CA VAL A 121 -33.48 23.00 -31.93
C VAL A 121 -34.93 23.37 -32.23
N ARG A 122 -35.54 24.26 -31.43
CA ARG A 122 -36.92 24.74 -31.66
C ARG A 122 -37.04 25.48 -32.99
N ALA A 123 -36.06 26.32 -33.34
CA ALA A 123 -36.06 27.02 -34.63
C ALA A 123 -35.96 26.03 -35.81
N ALA A 124 -35.07 25.04 -35.73
CA ALA A 124 -34.93 24.02 -36.77
C ALA A 124 -36.17 23.11 -36.89
N GLN A 125 -36.86 22.84 -35.77
CA GLN A 125 -38.14 22.13 -35.79
C GLN A 125 -39.22 22.98 -36.46
N ALA A 126 -39.34 24.25 -36.10
CA ALA A 126 -40.33 25.16 -36.70
C ALA A 126 -40.17 25.27 -38.21
N GLU A 127 -38.93 25.28 -38.72
CA GLU A 127 -38.68 25.30 -40.16
C GLU A 127 -39.11 23.99 -40.84
N ARG A 128 -38.81 22.84 -40.25
CA ARG A 128 -39.28 21.54 -40.75
C ARG A 128 -40.81 21.46 -40.77
N ASP A 129 -41.45 21.98 -39.74
CA ASP A 129 -42.91 22.00 -39.63
C ASP A 129 -43.54 22.88 -40.72
N ARG A 130 -42.93 24.02 -41.08
CA ARG A 130 -43.34 24.86 -42.21
C ARG A 130 -43.24 24.12 -43.54
N ILE A 131 -42.06 23.54 -43.83
CA ILE A 131 -41.83 22.78 -45.07
C ILE A 131 -42.83 21.63 -45.18
N TRP A 132 -43.10 20.94 -44.08
CA TRP A 132 -44.07 19.84 -44.05
C TRP A 132 -45.52 20.32 -44.25
N ALA A 133 -45.88 21.47 -43.68
CA ALA A 133 -47.20 22.08 -43.88
C ALA A 133 -47.40 22.52 -45.34
N GLU A 134 -46.41 23.16 -45.95
CA GLU A 134 -46.43 23.59 -47.35
C GLU A 134 -46.57 22.40 -48.30
N ALA A 135 -45.78 21.33 -48.10
CA ALA A 135 -45.84 20.12 -48.93
C ALA A 135 -47.21 19.42 -48.91
N ARG A 136 -47.95 19.52 -47.80
CA ARG A 136 -49.32 18.98 -47.69
C ARG A 136 -50.38 19.94 -48.23
N GLY A 137 -50.16 21.24 -48.15
CA GLY A 137 -51.06 22.26 -48.70
C GLY A 137 -51.01 22.36 -50.23
N SER A 138 -49.89 22.01 -50.85
CA SER A 138 -49.72 21.98 -52.31
C SER A 138 -50.19 20.68 -52.99
N GLY A 139 -50.70 19.71 -52.21
CA GLY A 139 -51.11 18.38 -52.67
C GLY A 139 -52.62 18.21 -52.91
N THR A 140 -53.40 19.28 -52.88
CA THR A 140 -54.83 19.35 -53.24
C THR A 140 -55.00 20.17 -54.50
#